data_AF-A0A916Y8X5-F1
#
_entry.id   AF-A0A916Y8X5-F1
#
_cell.length_a   1.000
_cell.length_b   1.000
_cell.length_c   1.000
_cell.angle_alpha   90.00
_cell.angle_beta   90.00
_cell.angle_gamma   90.00
#
_symmetry.space_group_name_H-M   'P 1'
#
loop_
_entity.id
_entity.type
_entity.pdbx_description
1 polymer ?
#
loop_
_entity_poly.entity_id
_entity_poly.type
_entity_poly.pdbx_seq_one_letter_code
_entity_poly.pdbx_strand_id
1 'polypeptide(L)'
;MIPQEAGFDRFMAAEGDEATQEPAARGDAATRTEGARQAKPSTGKAGETSALTKRQRRRRRKAASPSEPATGEALPSVERTGTVGKPPRRRRRKPGVGGDGGMAAGAPKPAVPARSTPDSLPKAASFGPARIQDLPPSEPAGDAPRPPVYAALDLGTNNCRLLVAVPTRPGQFRVIDAFSRIVRLGEGLGRTGRLAGPAMDRAIGALAICSQKLAARQVAGARLIATEACRAAANGEEFIERVARETGLVLEIVSRESEARLAVSGCGSLVDRSAKGAVLFDIGGGSSEIALLDLRGGYSRRLSSHIVAWTSLPVGVVSLAERHGGRDVSAALFETMIGEVIEGIEGFAGRHALDELVGGDNFHLLGTSGTVTTLAGVHLGLERYDRRQVDGLWLDDADVTELVARIAGWSFEERVANPCIGSDRADLVLAGCAILEAIRRVWPSQRLRVADRGLREGLLTEMMVADGVWRKGAPLRQKAMA
;
A
#
# COMPACT_ATOMS: atom_id res chain seq x y z
N MET A 1 -49.11 -33.30 42.54
CA MET A 1 -49.96 -33.46 43.74
C MET A 1 -49.05 -33.91 44.87
N ILE A 2 -48.54 -32.93 45.63
CA ILE A 2 -48.03 -32.91 47.03
C ILE A 2 -46.94 -33.96 47.45
N PRO A 3 -46.16 -33.76 48.55
CA PRO A 3 -44.81 -33.16 48.51
C PRO A 3 -43.81 -33.87 49.48
N GLN A 4 -42.64 -33.25 49.72
CA GLN A 4 -41.93 -33.15 51.02
C GLN A 4 -40.86 -32.04 50.83
N GLU A 5 -41.01 -30.82 51.38
CA GLU A 5 -40.69 -30.36 52.77
C GLU A 5 -39.18 -30.47 53.11
N ALA A 6 -38.47 -29.50 53.71
CA ALA A 6 -38.78 -28.21 54.35
C ALA A 6 -37.49 -27.39 54.65
N GLY A 7 -37.66 -26.10 55.01
CA GLY A 7 -36.71 -25.21 55.75
C GLY A 7 -36.11 -24.07 54.89
N PHE A 8 -36.55 -22.80 54.87
CA PHE A 8 -36.73 -21.77 55.93
C PHE A 8 -35.49 -21.65 56.85
N ASP A 9 -34.87 -20.48 57.15
CA ASP A 9 -35.01 -19.07 56.76
C ASP A 9 -33.92 -18.26 57.51
N ARG A 10 -33.49 -17.10 56.96
CA ARG A 10 -33.06 -15.85 57.67
C ARG A 10 -31.83 -15.86 58.64
N PHE A 11 -31.06 -14.79 58.90
CA PHE A 11 -31.13 -13.32 58.69
C PHE A 11 -29.77 -12.66 59.07
N MET A 12 -29.55 -11.41 58.61
CA MET A 12 -28.70 -10.29 59.15
C MET A 12 -27.16 -10.40 59.04
N ALA A 13 -26.43 -9.55 58.29
CA ALA A 13 -26.20 -8.09 58.33
C ALA A 13 -25.09 -7.63 59.31
N ALA A 14 -23.99 -7.10 58.76
CA ALA A 14 -23.05 -6.08 59.28
C ALA A 14 -21.93 -5.91 58.22
N GLU A 15 -21.77 -4.75 57.55
CA GLU A 15 -20.88 -3.63 57.95
C GLU A 15 -19.44 -4.10 58.18
N GLY A 16 -18.36 -3.57 57.62
CA GLY A 16 -17.90 -2.40 56.85
C GLY A 16 -16.37 -2.63 56.78
N ASP A 17 -15.44 -1.78 56.39
CA ASP A 17 -15.34 -0.52 55.69
C ASP A 17 -13.81 -0.39 55.40
N GLU A 18 -13.46 0.59 54.58
CA GLU A 18 -12.15 1.25 54.51
C GLU A 18 -10.99 0.71 53.68
N ALA A 19 -10.29 1.73 53.21
CA ALA A 19 -9.46 1.85 52.03
C ALA A 19 -8.04 2.27 52.43
N THR A 20 -7.21 2.47 51.39
CA THR A 20 -6.03 3.37 51.34
C THR A 20 -4.83 3.07 52.23
N GLN A 21 -3.64 2.94 51.61
CA GLN A 21 -2.57 3.95 51.66
C GLN A 21 -1.26 3.49 50.98
N GLU A 22 -0.60 4.44 50.33
CA GLU A 22 0.80 4.43 49.89
C GLU A 22 1.78 4.13 51.04
N PRO A 23 3.08 3.99 50.74
CA PRO A 23 3.98 4.96 51.37
C PRO A 23 5.07 5.52 50.46
N ALA A 24 5.34 6.81 50.65
CA ALA A 24 6.53 7.52 50.20
C ALA A 24 7.57 7.67 51.33
N ALA A 25 8.83 7.77 50.90
CA ALA A 25 9.97 8.45 51.51
C ALA A 25 10.58 7.94 52.84
N ARG A 26 11.88 7.60 52.76
CA ARG A 26 12.89 7.94 53.78
C ARG A 26 14.11 8.52 53.09
N GLY A 27 14.44 9.77 53.44
CA GLY A 27 15.75 10.36 53.26
C GLY A 27 16.49 10.40 54.60
N ASP A 28 17.81 10.41 54.53
CA ASP A 28 18.68 10.84 55.62
C ASP A 28 19.83 11.66 55.05
N ALA A 29 20.22 12.69 55.79
CA ALA A 29 21.11 13.78 55.41
C ALA A 29 22.34 13.84 56.34
N ALA A 30 23.49 14.29 55.81
CA ALA A 30 24.57 15.07 56.46
C ALA A 30 25.81 15.05 55.55
N THR A 31 26.69 16.05 55.35
CA THR A 31 26.83 17.48 55.72
C THR A 31 28.06 18.02 54.96
N ARG A 32 27.99 19.28 54.45
CA ARG A 32 28.99 20.38 54.25
C ARG A 32 30.47 20.03 53.91
N THR A 33 31.15 20.68 52.94
CA THR A 33 31.58 22.09 52.98
C THR A 33 31.95 22.73 51.62
N GLU A 34 31.61 24.02 51.52
CA GLU A 34 32.13 25.20 50.80
C GLU A 34 33.27 25.15 49.76
N GLY A 35 33.12 26.00 48.73
CA GLY A 35 34.22 26.46 47.87
C GLY A 35 33.77 27.28 46.65
N ALA A 36 33.35 28.53 46.86
CA ALA A 36 33.03 29.48 45.80
C ALA A 36 34.31 30.09 45.16
N ARG A 37 34.29 30.40 43.85
CA ARG A 37 34.78 31.68 43.27
C ARG A 37 34.54 31.82 41.76
N GLN A 38 34.47 33.09 41.36
CA GLN A 38 33.88 33.68 40.15
C GLN A 38 34.83 33.81 38.94
N ALA A 39 34.20 33.87 37.76
CA ALA A 39 34.41 34.72 36.56
C ALA A 39 35.82 35.16 36.05
N LYS A 40 36.10 34.78 34.77
CA LYS A 40 36.54 35.53 33.53
C LYS A 40 37.56 36.70 33.62
N PRO A 41 38.15 37.21 32.51
CA PRO A 41 38.56 36.63 31.20
C PRO A 41 39.97 37.10 30.70
N SER A 42 40.50 36.57 29.59
CA SER A 42 41.47 37.24 28.67
C SER A 42 41.84 36.31 27.50
N THR A 43 41.50 36.63 26.24
CA THR A 43 42.27 37.34 25.20
C THR A 43 43.59 36.71 24.75
N GLY A 44 43.59 36.14 23.53
CA GLY A 44 44.50 36.58 22.45
C GLY A 44 45.71 35.72 22.07
N LYS A 45 45.65 35.16 20.85
CA LYS A 45 46.71 35.00 19.80
C LYS A 45 47.98 34.18 20.16
N ALA A 46 48.68 33.48 19.27
CA ALA A 46 48.60 33.17 17.84
C ALA A 46 49.65 32.07 17.51
N GLY A 47 49.51 31.43 16.33
CA GLY A 47 50.57 30.76 15.57
C GLY A 47 50.72 29.25 15.82
N GLU A 48 50.91 28.37 14.84
CA GLU A 48 51.09 28.51 13.39
C GLU A 48 50.94 27.11 12.73
N THR A 49 50.38 27.10 11.51
CA THR A 49 50.67 26.23 10.34
C THR A 49 50.71 24.70 10.48
N SER A 50 49.98 23.92 9.67
CA SER A 50 50.33 23.51 8.29
C SER A 50 49.42 22.31 7.94
N ALA A 51 48.92 21.99 6.75
CA ALA A 51 48.88 22.59 5.42
C ALA A 51 47.70 21.94 4.65
N LEU A 52 47.21 22.69 3.66
CA LEU A 52 46.14 22.37 2.73
C LEU A 52 46.57 21.39 1.63
N THR A 53 45.59 20.67 1.05
CA THR A 53 45.40 20.57 -0.42
C THR A 53 43.89 20.52 -0.71
N LYS A 54 43.24 21.60 -1.19
CA LYS A 54 43.10 22.10 -2.58
C LYS A 54 42.48 21.12 -3.59
N ARG A 55 41.14 21.18 -3.74
CA ARG A 55 40.48 21.21 -5.05
C ARG A 55 39.03 21.71 -4.97
N GLN A 56 38.84 23.02 -4.86
CA GLN A 56 37.60 23.70 -5.28
C GLN A 56 37.88 25.18 -5.55
N ARG A 57 37.16 25.71 -6.56
CA ARG A 57 37.06 27.10 -7.03
C ARG A 57 38.11 27.60 -8.04
N ARG A 58 37.71 27.53 -9.31
CA ARG A 58 37.85 28.64 -10.26
C ARG A 58 36.60 28.72 -11.12
N ARG A 59 35.76 29.72 -10.86
CA ARG A 59 35.34 30.76 -11.83
C ARG A 59 34.14 31.54 -11.28
N ARG A 60 34.39 32.82 -10.98
CA ARG A 60 33.37 33.86 -10.88
C ARG A 60 33.97 35.12 -11.52
N ARG A 61 33.09 35.86 -12.20
CA ARG A 61 33.09 37.30 -12.56
C ARG A 61 33.37 37.71 -14.02
N LYS A 62 32.32 38.24 -14.65
CA LYS A 62 32.10 39.67 -14.97
C LYS A 62 30.57 39.91 -15.02
N ALA A 63 29.97 40.73 -14.14
CA ALA A 63 29.78 42.21 -14.13
C ALA A 63 28.41 42.58 -14.75
N ALA A 64 27.39 43.00 -13.97
CA ALA A 64 27.07 44.36 -13.45
C ALA A 64 26.17 45.13 -14.47
N SER A 65 25.05 45.82 -14.20
CA SER A 65 24.46 46.53 -13.03
C SER A 65 22.95 46.85 -13.29
N PRO A 66 22.18 47.46 -12.34
CA PRO A 66 20.71 47.43 -12.25
C PRO A 66 20.00 48.80 -12.47
N SER A 67 18.65 48.82 -12.44
CA SER A 67 17.85 50.05 -12.24
C SER A 67 16.46 49.78 -11.60
N GLU A 68 16.13 50.55 -10.57
CA GLU A 68 14.82 50.83 -9.94
C GLU A 68 14.86 52.30 -9.46
N PRO A 69 13.78 52.94 -8.94
CA PRO A 69 12.33 52.87 -9.23
C PRO A 69 11.68 54.30 -9.29
N ALA A 70 10.37 54.43 -9.59
CA ALA A 70 9.55 55.57 -9.14
C ALA A 70 8.02 55.38 -9.35
N THR A 71 7.28 55.35 -8.23
CA THR A 71 6.03 56.06 -7.88
C THR A 71 4.84 56.17 -8.86
N GLY A 72 3.64 55.86 -8.38
CA GLY A 72 2.37 56.36 -8.94
C GLY A 72 1.14 55.75 -8.28
N GLU A 73 0.50 56.50 -7.39
CA GLU A 73 -0.74 56.20 -6.66
C GLU A 73 -2.00 56.10 -7.55
N ALA A 74 -3.07 55.59 -6.92
CA ALA A 74 -4.47 55.99 -7.02
C ALA A 74 -5.46 55.02 -7.69
N LEU A 75 -6.29 54.41 -6.84
CA LEU A 75 -7.70 54.10 -7.09
C LEU A 75 -8.49 55.39 -7.37
N PRO A 76 -9.65 55.30 -8.06
CA PRO A 76 -10.87 55.48 -7.28
C PRO A 76 -12.06 54.55 -7.64
N SER A 77 -12.98 54.63 -6.69
CA SER A 77 -14.32 54.12 -6.44
C SER A 77 -15.40 54.12 -7.54
N VAL A 78 -16.24 53.07 -7.48
CA VAL A 78 -17.72 53.02 -7.38
C VAL A 78 -18.56 54.01 -8.23
N GLU A 79 -19.41 53.48 -9.12
CA GLU A 79 -20.87 53.74 -9.08
C GLU A 79 -21.71 52.75 -9.92
N ARG A 80 -22.97 52.60 -9.48
CA ARG A 80 -24.00 51.63 -9.91
C ARG A 80 -24.82 52.13 -11.10
N THR A 81 -25.35 51.19 -11.89
CA THR A 81 -26.72 51.10 -12.48
C THR A 81 -26.63 49.98 -13.54
N GLY A 82 -27.39 48.89 -13.55
CA GLY A 82 -28.84 48.77 -13.49
C GLY A 82 -29.36 48.50 -14.91
N THR A 83 -29.58 47.23 -15.30
CA THR A 83 -30.76 46.76 -16.06
C THR A 83 -30.68 45.27 -16.44
N VAL A 84 -31.86 44.65 -16.39
CA VAL A 84 -32.18 43.23 -16.53
C VAL A 84 -32.36 42.86 -18.00
N GLY A 85 -31.81 41.72 -18.44
CA GLY A 85 -32.09 41.12 -19.75
C GLY A 85 -32.12 39.59 -19.70
N LYS A 86 -33.31 39.01 -19.94
CA LYS A 86 -33.60 37.56 -19.96
C LYS A 86 -33.04 36.85 -21.21
N PRO A 87 -32.79 35.52 -21.18
CA PRO A 87 -32.24 34.76 -22.31
C PRO A 87 -33.34 34.23 -23.26
N PRO A 88 -33.06 33.98 -24.55
CA PRO A 88 -34.04 33.41 -25.47
C PRO A 88 -34.07 31.87 -25.42
N ARG A 89 -35.29 31.35 -25.60
CA ARG A 89 -35.70 29.95 -25.51
C ARG A 89 -35.34 29.11 -26.74
N ARG A 90 -35.08 27.82 -26.46
CA ARG A 90 -35.08 26.64 -27.35
C ARG A 90 -36.24 26.62 -28.36
N ARG A 91 -35.93 26.24 -29.61
CA ARG A 91 -36.90 25.68 -30.58
C ARG A 91 -36.60 24.20 -30.81
N ARG A 92 -37.52 23.33 -30.40
CA ARG A 92 -37.66 21.93 -30.82
C ARG A 92 -38.43 21.89 -32.14
N ARG A 93 -37.96 21.12 -33.12
CA ARG A 93 -38.75 20.68 -34.29
C ARG A 93 -38.73 19.15 -34.34
N LYS A 94 -39.92 18.54 -34.39
CA LYS A 94 -40.18 17.15 -34.78
C LYS A 94 -40.48 17.09 -36.29
N PRO A 95 -40.30 15.93 -36.92
CA PRO A 95 -41.35 15.32 -37.75
C PRO A 95 -41.59 13.86 -37.29
N GLY A 96 -42.71 13.17 -37.51
CA GLY A 96 -43.70 13.20 -38.59
C GLY A 96 -43.66 11.83 -39.28
N VAL A 97 -44.68 10.99 -39.08
CA VAL A 97 -44.80 9.60 -39.60
C VAL A 97 -45.71 9.59 -40.84
N GLY A 98 -45.41 8.78 -41.86
CA GLY A 98 -46.39 8.33 -42.87
C GLY A 98 -45.83 7.92 -44.26
N GLY A 99 -45.75 6.60 -44.51
CA GLY A 99 -46.37 5.87 -45.65
C GLY A 99 -45.98 6.10 -47.12
N ASP A 100 -45.42 5.03 -47.71
CA ASP A 100 -45.59 4.44 -49.07
C ASP A 100 -45.27 5.17 -50.40
N GLY A 101 -44.54 4.45 -51.27
CA GLY A 101 -44.75 4.45 -52.73
C GLY A 101 -43.54 4.68 -53.65
N GLY A 102 -43.07 3.62 -54.33
CA GLY A 102 -42.81 3.63 -55.79
C GLY A 102 -41.49 4.19 -56.39
N MET A 103 -40.59 3.27 -56.77
CA MET A 103 -39.73 3.18 -57.98
C MET A 103 -38.83 4.34 -58.53
N ALA A 104 -37.55 3.96 -58.65
CA ALA A 104 -36.58 4.11 -59.77
C ALA A 104 -35.94 5.48 -60.12
N ALA A 105 -34.61 5.58 -59.90
CA ALA A 105 -33.54 5.56 -60.93
C ALA A 105 -32.24 6.28 -60.48
N GLY A 106 -31.06 5.66 -60.72
CA GLY A 106 -29.84 6.37 -61.12
C GLY A 106 -28.63 6.50 -60.17
N ALA A 107 -27.77 5.46 -60.14
CA ALA A 107 -26.28 5.46 -60.04
C ALA A 107 -25.52 6.00 -58.78
N PRO A 108 -24.22 5.66 -58.58
CA PRO A 108 -23.57 4.35 -58.62
C PRO A 108 -22.84 3.99 -57.30
N LYS A 109 -22.61 2.69 -57.05
CA LYS A 109 -21.77 2.15 -55.95
C LYS A 109 -20.30 1.98 -56.39
N PRO A 110 -19.30 2.20 -55.53
CA PRO A 110 -17.92 1.86 -55.83
C PRO A 110 -17.64 0.36 -55.68
N ALA A 111 -16.80 -0.13 -56.58
CA ALA A 111 -16.47 -1.53 -56.80
C ALA A 111 -15.43 -2.10 -55.82
N VAL A 112 -15.58 -3.39 -55.56
CA VAL A 112 -14.57 -4.28 -54.96
C VAL A 112 -13.62 -4.74 -56.07
N PRO A 113 -12.28 -4.75 -55.89
CA PRO A 113 -11.40 -5.50 -56.77
C PRO A 113 -11.06 -6.87 -56.17
N ALA A 114 -11.23 -7.88 -57.01
CA ALA A 114 -10.81 -9.26 -56.81
C ALA A 114 -9.31 -9.46 -57.09
N ARG A 115 -8.82 -10.59 -56.59
CA ARG A 115 -7.45 -11.11 -56.60
C ARG A 115 -6.76 -11.11 -57.97
N SER A 116 -5.47 -10.83 -57.94
CA SER A 116 -4.47 -11.38 -58.86
C SER A 116 -3.19 -11.72 -58.08
N THR A 117 -2.54 -12.81 -58.48
CA THR A 117 -1.22 -13.30 -58.04
C THR A 117 -0.53 -13.87 -59.28
N PRO A 118 0.79 -14.14 -59.28
CA PRO A 118 1.89 -13.54 -58.52
C PRO A 118 3.09 -13.16 -59.43
N ASP A 119 4.05 -12.36 -58.94
CA ASP A 119 5.44 -12.57 -59.39
C ASP A 119 6.51 -12.14 -58.38
N SER A 120 7.47 -13.06 -58.21
CA SER A 120 8.85 -12.97 -57.70
C SER A 120 9.19 -12.14 -56.45
N LEU A 121 9.36 -12.85 -55.32
CA LEU A 121 10.27 -12.47 -54.21
C LEU A 121 11.47 -13.45 -54.19
N PRO A 122 12.67 -13.01 -53.77
CA PRO A 122 13.90 -13.78 -53.89
C PRO A 122 13.99 -14.99 -52.96
N LYS A 123 14.65 -16.03 -53.48
CA LYS A 123 14.85 -17.38 -52.93
C LYS A 123 15.30 -17.39 -51.46
N ALA A 124 14.48 -18.00 -50.60
CA ALA A 124 14.93 -18.58 -49.34
C ALA A 124 15.71 -19.87 -49.64
N ALA A 125 16.93 -19.98 -49.13
CA ALA A 125 17.72 -21.18 -49.19
C ALA A 125 17.01 -22.31 -48.41
N SER A 126 16.80 -23.43 -49.09
CA SER A 126 16.27 -24.66 -48.51
C SER A 126 17.28 -25.29 -47.55
N PHE A 127 16.98 -25.30 -46.26
CA PHE A 127 17.55 -26.27 -45.34
C PHE A 127 16.48 -27.35 -45.09
N GLY A 128 16.72 -28.55 -45.62
CA GLY A 128 15.90 -29.73 -45.37
C GLY A 128 15.97 -30.16 -43.89
N PRO A 129 15.15 -31.16 -43.49
CA PRO A 129 15.12 -31.62 -42.10
C PRO A 129 16.48 -32.22 -41.74
N ALA A 130 17.24 -31.51 -40.91
CA ALA A 130 18.48 -32.02 -40.37
C ALA A 130 18.18 -33.18 -39.42
N ARG A 131 18.76 -34.35 -39.71
CA ARG A 131 18.78 -35.51 -38.82
C ARG A 131 19.33 -35.09 -37.46
N ILE A 132 18.58 -35.36 -36.40
CA ILE A 132 19.06 -35.31 -35.02
C ILE A 132 20.00 -36.49 -34.83
N GLN A 133 21.26 -36.35 -35.20
CA GLN A 133 22.33 -37.24 -34.77
C GLN A 133 23.56 -36.38 -34.43
N ASP A 134 24.07 -36.63 -33.22
CA ASP A 134 25.37 -36.20 -32.66
C ASP A 134 25.50 -34.78 -32.09
N LEU A 135 24.63 -34.46 -31.12
CA LEU A 135 25.06 -33.62 -29.99
C LEU A 135 25.78 -34.53 -28.98
N PRO A 136 27.00 -34.18 -28.50
CA PRO A 136 27.66 -34.94 -27.46
C PRO A 136 26.74 -34.98 -26.23
N PRO A 137 26.61 -36.13 -25.53
CA PRO A 137 25.76 -36.22 -24.36
C PRO A 137 26.22 -35.17 -23.37
N SER A 138 25.37 -34.17 -23.12
CA SER A 138 25.55 -33.29 -21.97
C SER A 138 25.57 -34.18 -20.75
N GLU A 139 26.71 -34.22 -20.05
CA GLU A 139 26.82 -34.95 -18.80
C GLU A 139 25.65 -34.56 -17.89
N PRO A 140 25.01 -35.52 -17.20
CA PRO A 140 23.95 -35.20 -16.26
C PRO A 140 24.54 -34.24 -15.23
N ALA A 141 24.12 -32.97 -15.30
CA ALA A 141 24.41 -31.99 -14.27
C ALA A 141 24.03 -32.64 -12.94
N GLY A 142 25.05 -32.87 -12.10
CA GLY A 142 24.90 -33.57 -10.83
C GLY A 142 23.71 -33.04 -10.05
N ASP A 143 23.09 -33.94 -9.30
CA ASP A 143 21.84 -33.84 -8.55
C ASP A 143 21.89 -32.74 -7.46
N ALA A 144 22.04 -31.48 -7.89
CA ALA A 144 22.00 -30.33 -7.01
C ALA A 144 20.56 -30.23 -6.49
N PRO A 145 20.35 -30.31 -5.16
CA PRO A 145 19.01 -30.32 -4.60
C PRO A 145 18.26 -29.09 -5.07
N ARG A 146 17.08 -29.29 -5.65
CA ARG A 146 16.21 -28.20 -6.09
C ARG A 146 15.91 -27.29 -4.88
N PRO A 147 15.97 -25.96 -5.05
CA PRO A 147 15.73 -25.05 -3.94
C PRO A 147 14.30 -25.26 -3.39
N PRO A 148 14.11 -25.23 -2.05
CA PRO A 148 12.79 -25.39 -1.44
C PRO A 148 11.83 -24.31 -1.95
N VAL A 149 10.59 -24.73 -2.23
CA VAL A 149 9.54 -23.83 -2.73
C VAL A 149 8.68 -23.36 -1.56
N TYR A 150 8.45 -22.05 -1.47
CA TYR A 150 7.60 -21.46 -0.43
C TYR A 150 6.39 -20.78 -1.05
N ALA A 151 5.29 -20.72 -0.31
CA ALA A 151 4.10 -20.00 -0.72
C ALA A 151 3.50 -19.11 0.36
N ALA A 152 3.06 -17.93 -0.03
CA ALA A 152 2.32 -17.01 0.83
C ALA A 152 1.02 -16.61 0.16
N LEU A 153 -0.10 -16.81 0.87
CA LEU A 153 -1.42 -16.41 0.43
C LEU A 153 -1.99 -15.38 1.40
N ASP A 154 -2.50 -14.27 0.87
CA ASP A 154 -3.30 -13.31 1.62
C ASP A 154 -4.72 -13.23 1.07
N LEU A 155 -5.69 -13.37 1.97
CA LEU A 155 -7.10 -13.08 1.73
C LEU A 155 -7.46 -11.75 2.41
N GLY A 156 -7.45 -10.71 1.59
CA GLY A 156 -7.82 -9.35 1.95
C GLY A 156 -9.32 -9.05 1.85
N THR A 157 -9.69 -7.87 2.33
CA THR A 157 -11.04 -7.30 2.14
C THR A 157 -11.40 -7.15 0.66
N ASN A 158 -10.44 -6.78 -0.19
CA ASN A 158 -10.69 -6.55 -1.62
C ASN A 158 -10.12 -7.64 -2.53
N ASN A 159 -8.92 -8.13 -2.23
CA ASN A 159 -8.17 -9.04 -3.11
C ASN A 159 -7.82 -10.35 -2.40
N CYS A 160 -7.81 -11.44 -3.17
CA CYS A 160 -7.14 -12.69 -2.80
C CYS A 160 -5.88 -12.83 -3.66
N ARG A 161 -4.73 -13.05 -3.03
CA ARG A 161 -3.43 -13.12 -3.72
C ARG A 161 -2.58 -14.26 -3.20
N LEU A 162 -1.79 -14.85 -4.10
CA LEU A 162 -0.82 -15.90 -3.81
C LEU A 162 0.51 -15.53 -4.47
N LEU A 163 1.61 -15.75 -3.75
CA LEU A 163 2.96 -15.81 -4.30
C LEU A 163 3.57 -17.16 -3.98
N VAL A 164 4.22 -17.76 -4.97
CA VAL A 164 5.06 -18.94 -4.83
C VAL A 164 6.47 -18.55 -5.25
N ALA A 165 7.46 -18.82 -4.40
CA ALA A 165 8.82 -18.36 -4.58
C ALA A 165 9.86 -19.38 -4.16
N VAL A 166 11.06 -19.26 -4.74
CA VAL A 166 12.26 -20.00 -4.34
C VAL A 166 13.32 -19.05 -3.81
N PRO A 167 14.03 -19.39 -2.73
CA PRO A 167 15.14 -18.56 -2.24
C PRO A 167 16.25 -18.49 -3.29
N THR A 168 16.96 -17.37 -3.30
CA THR A 168 18.11 -17.14 -4.20
C THR A 168 19.33 -16.70 -3.40
N ARG A 169 19.78 -15.45 -3.54
CA ARG A 169 20.85 -14.87 -2.73
C ARG A 169 20.34 -14.59 -1.31
N PRO A 170 21.24 -14.41 -0.32
CA PRO A 170 20.84 -14.09 1.04
C PRO A 170 19.84 -12.93 1.12
N GLY A 171 18.67 -13.19 1.71
CA GLY A 171 17.57 -12.22 1.85
C GLY A 171 16.80 -11.92 0.56
N GLN A 172 16.98 -12.71 -0.50
CA GLN A 172 16.29 -12.55 -1.78
C GLN A 172 15.64 -13.87 -2.21
N PHE A 173 14.53 -13.75 -2.92
CA PHE A 173 13.82 -14.86 -3.54
C PHE A 173 13.35 -14.48 -4.95
N ARG A 174 13.05 -15.50 -5.74
CA ARG A 174 12.46 -15.36 -7.08
C ARG A 174 11.06 -15.94 -7.05
N VAL A 175 10.09 -15.12 -7.46
CA VAL A 175 8.71 -15.58 -7.67
C VAL A 175 8.67 -16.51 -8.89
N ILE A 176 8.07 -17.68 -8.72
CA ILE A 176 7.92 -18.72 -9.75
C ILE A 176 6.46 -18.97 -10.12
N ASP A 177 5.53 -18.53 -9.29
CA ASP A 177 4.10 -18.51 -9.58
C ASP A 177 3.44 -17.38 -8.79
N ALA A 178 2.38 -16.81 -9.35
CA ALA A 178 1.61 -15.77 -8.70
C ALA A 178 0.14 -15.87 -9.13
N PHE A 179 -0.74 -15.43 -8.23
CA PHE A 179 -2.15 -15.27 -8.52
C PHE A 179 -2.66 -14.02 -7.79
N SER A 180 -3.58 -13.31 -8.44
CA SER A 180 -4.27 -12.17 -7.85
C SER A 180 -5.66 -12.08 -8.47
N ARG A 181 -6.68 -12.00 -7.63
CA ARG A 181 -8.06 -11.82 -8.05
C ARG A 181 -8.75 -10.85 -7.10
N ILE A 182 -9.55 -9.95 -7.67
CA ILE A 182 -10.44 -9.08 -6.91
C ILE A 182 -11.66 -9.91 -6.52
N VAL A 183 -11.91 -10.01 -5.23
CA VAL A 183 -12.99 -10.82 -4.64
C VAL A 183 -14.01 -9.96 -3.91
N ARG A 184 -13.63 -8.74 -3.48
CA ARG A 184 -14.48 -7.81 -2.71
C ARG A 184 -15.16 -8.52 -1.53
N LEU A 185 -14.38 -9.27 -0.74
CA LEU A 185 -14.88 -10.07 0.38
C LEU A 185 -15.60 -9.23 1.43
N GLY A 186 -15.11 -8.01 1.70
CA GLY A 186 -15.71 -7.10 2.67
C GLY A 186 -16.80 -6.18 2.13
N GLU A 187 -17.34 -6.42 0.93
CA GLU A 187 -18.44 -5.61 0.40
C GLU A 187 -19.67 -5.69 1.33
N GLY A 188 -20.20 -4.54 1.73
CA GLY A 188 -21.34 -4.43 2.64
C GLY A 188 -21.05 -4.83 4.08
N LEU A 189 -19.81 -5.19 4.44
CA LEU A 189 -19.45 -5.63 5.78
C LEU A 189 -19.65 -4.53 6.81
N GLY A 190 -19.26 -3.29 6.50
CA GLY A 190 -19.40 -2.16 7.43
C GLY A 190 -20.84 -1.87 7.84
N ARG A 191 -21.81 -2.20 6.97
CA ARG A 191 -23.24 -1.99 7.22
C ARG A 191 -23.93 -3.19 7.87
N THR A 192 -23.49 -4.41 7.55
CA THR A 192 -24.18 -5.65 7.94
C THR A 192 -23.52 -6.39 9.10
N GLY A 193 -22.24 -6.12 9.37
CA GLY A 193 -21.43 -6.87 10.32
C GLY A 193 -21.13 -8.32 9.89
N ARG A 194 -21.46 -8.71 8.65
CA ARG A 194 -21.33 -10.08 8.14
C ARG A 194 -20.76 -10.11 6.72
N LEU A 195 -20.05 -11.18 6.37
CA LEU A 195 -19.64 -11.46 5.00
C LEU A 195 -20.85 -11.88 4.17
N ALA A 196 -21.03 -11.25 3.01
CA ALA A 196 -22.11 -11.58 2.09
C ALA A 196 -21.87 -12.94 1.40
N GLY A 197 -22.92 -13.75 1.24
CA GLY A 197 -22.87 -15.05 0.55
C GLY A 197 -22.15 -15.00 -0.81
N PRO A 198 -22.57 -14.12 -1.73
CA PRO A 198 -21.90 -13.97 -3.03
C PRO A 198 -20.42 -13.60 -2.93
N ALA A 199 -20.02 -12.82 -1.93
CA ALA A 199 -18.63 -12.44 -1.72
C ALA A 199 -17.79 -13.63 -1.23
N MET A 200 -18.34 -14.43 -0.32
CA MET A 200 -17.74 -15.69 0.13
C MET A 200 -17.56 -16.68 -1.01
N ASP A 201 -18.58 -16.83 -1.88
CA ASP A 201 -18.51 -17.76 -3.02
C ASP A 201 -17.43 -17.35 -4.03
N ARG A 202 -17.31 -16.05 -4.34
CA ARG A 202 -16.21 -15.53 -5.18
C ARG A 202 -14.84 -15.77 -4.57
N ALA A 203 -14.73 -15.57 -3.25
CA ALA A 203 -13.48 -15.81 -2.53
C ALA A 203 -13.10 -17.30 -2.54
N ILE A 204 -14.03 -18.22 -2.29
CA ILE A 204 -13.81 -19.66 -2.38
C ILE A 204 -13.38 -20.06 -3.80
N GLY A 205 -14.02 -19.53 -4.83
CA GLY A 205 -13.62 -19.78 -6.22
C GLY A 205 -12.18 -19.32 -6.53
N ALA A 206 -11.73 -18.20 -5.92
CA ALA A 206 -10.34 -17.75 -6.03
C ALA A 206 -9.37 -18.66 -5.26
N LEU A 207 -9.74 -19.06 -4.04
CA LEU A 207 -8.96 -19.94 -3.17
C LEU A 207 -8.83 -21.35 -3.74
N ALA A 208 -9.85 -21.87 -4.43
CA ALA A 208 -9.77 -23.15 -5.15
C ALA A 208 -8.67 -23.13 -6.23
N ILE A 209 -8.52 -22.03 -6.97
CA ILE A 209 -7.43 -21.85 -7.95
C ILE A 209 -6.08 -21.81 -7.23
N CYS A 210 -5.98 -21.11 -6.09
CA CYS A 210 -4.78 -21.11 -5.26
C CYS A 210 -4.41 -22.53 -4.79
N SER A 211 -5.39 -23.33 -4.34
CA SER A 211 -5.20 -24.71 -3.90
C SER A 211 -4.59 -25.58 -4.99
N GLN A 212 -5.12 -25.49 -6.22
CA GLN A 212 -4.57 -26.19 -7.38
C GLN A 212 -3.12 -25.78 -7.69
N LYS A 213 -2.82 -24.47 -7.60
CA LYS A 213 -1.45 -23.96 -7.78
C LYS A 213 -0.49 -24.47 -6.72
N LEU A 214 -0.91 -24.51 -5.46
CA LEU A 214 -0.10 -25.04 -4.36
C LEU A 214 0.20 -26.53 -4.54
N ALA A 215 -0.82 -27.32 -4.88
CA ALA A 215 -0.68 -28.75 -5.15
C ALA A 215 0.30 -29.04 -6.30
N ALA A 216 0.28 -28.23 -7.36
CA ALA A 216 1.17 -28.40 -8.52
C ALA A 216 2.65 -28.07 -8.23
N ARG A 217 2.97 -27.37 -7.12
CA ARG A 217 4.30 -26.82 -6.87
C ARG A 217 5.10 -27.54 -5.78
N GLN A 218 4.53 -28.55 -5.12
CA GLN A 218 5.18 -29.30 -4.03
C GLN A 218 5.89 -28.37 -3.02
N VAL A 219 5.13 -27.45 -2.45
CA VAL A 219 5.66 -26.42 -1.55
C VAL A 219 6.26 -27.05 -0.29
N ALA A 220 7.47 -26.64 0.08
CA ALA A 220 8.16 -27.01 1.32
C ALA A 220 7.52 -26.34 2.54
N GLY A 221 6.95 -25.14 2.36
CA GLY A 221 6.23 -24.41 3.39
C GLY A 221 5.24 -23.43 2.78
N ALA A 222 4.05 -23.35 3.38
CA ALA A 222 3.04 -22.38 3.00
C ALA A 222 2.47 -21.69 4.24
N ARG A 223 2.26 -20.39 4.16
CA ARG A 223 1.44 -19.64 5.12
C ARG A 223 0.30 -18.95 4.39
N LEU A 224 -0.92 -19.22 4.85
CA LEU A 224 -2.15 -18.74 4.26
C LEU A 224 -2.88 -17.93 5.33
N ILE A 225 -3.08 -16.64 5.07
CA ILE A 225 -3.68 -15.72 6.05
C ILE A 225 -4.96 -15.08 5.53
N ALA A 226 -5.86 -14.76 6.44
CA ALA A 226 -6.99 -13.86 6.23
C ALA A 226 -6.88 -12.64 7.15
N THR A 227 -7.32 -11.48 6.68
CA THR A 227 -7.09 -10.17 7.33
C THR A 227 -8.40 -9.53 7.81
N GLU A 228 -8.50 -8.20 7.77
CA GLU A 228 -9.56 -7.40 8.40
C GLU A 228 -10.99 -7.88 8.08
N ALA A 229 -11.30 -8.29 6.85
CA ALA A 229 -12.66 -8.70 6.52
C ALA A 229 -13.14 -9.93 7.31
N CYS A 230 -12.31 -10.97 7.43
CA CYS A 230 -12.66 -12.14 8.24
C CYS A 230 -12.62 -11.82 9.73
N ARG A 231 -11.66 -11.00 10.16
CA ARG A 231 -11.51 -10.58 11.56
C ARG A 231 -12.70 -9.76 12.07
N ALA A 232 -13.25 -8.88 11.24
CA ALA A 232 -14.33 -7.97 11.61
C ALA A 232 -15.74 -8.58 11.46
N ALA A 233 -15.89 -9.64 10.66
CA ALA A 233 -17.20 -10.23 10.40
C ALA A 233 -17.63 -11.20 11.50
N ALA A 234 -18.91 -11.11 11.90
CA ALA A 234 -19.49 -12.04 12.87
C ALA A 234 -19.55 -13.50 12.39
N ASN A 235 -19.45 -13.74 11.07
CA ASN A 235 -19.34 -15.05 10.44
C ASN A 235 -17.97 -15.30 9.78
N GLY A 236 -16.93 -14.60 10.25
CA GLY A 236 -15.56 -14.77 9.75
C GLY A 236 -15.03 -16.19 9.95
N GLU A 237 -15.14 -16.73 11.17
CA GLU A 237 -14.67 -18.09 11.50
C GLU A 237 -15.43 -19.16 10.72
N GLU A 238 -16.76 -19.05 10.63
CA GLU A 238 -17.61 -19.93 9.81
C GLU A 238 -17.15 -19.96 8.35
N PHE A 239 -16.79 -18.80 7.80
CA PHE A 239 -16.26 -18.70 6.45
C PHE A 239 -14.89 -19.38 6.32
N ILE A 240 -13.98 -19.24 7.29
CA ILE A 240 -12.69 -19.93 7.27
C ILE A 240 -12.87 -21.46 7.33
N GLU A 241 -13.78 -21.97 8.15
CA GLU A 241 -14.12 -23.40 8.18
C GLU A 241 -14.66 -23.89 6.83
N ARG A 242 -15.52 -23.08 6.19
CA ARG A 242 -16.04 -23.36 4.86
C ARG A 242 -14.92 -23.41 3.81
N VAL A 243 -13.97 -22.48 3.85
CA VAL A 243 -12.79 -22.47 2.98
C VAL A 243 -11.99 -23.77 3.13
N ALA A 244 -11.72 -24.20 4.37
CA ALA A 244 -11.00 -25.45 4.62
C ALA A 244 -11.74 -26.67 4.05
N ARG A 245 -13.06 -26.75 4.26
CA ARG A 245 -13.90 -27.84 3.76
C ARG A 245 -13.95 -27.93 2.23
N GLU A 246 -14.08 -26.79 1.55
CA GLU A 246 -14.29 -26.75 0.10
C GLU A 246 -12.99 -26.71 -0.72
N THR A 247 -11.89 -26.22 -0.16
CA THR A 247 -10.64 -26.02 -0.89
C THR A 247 -9.44 -26.79 -0.33
N GLY A 248 -9.57 -27.35 0.88
CA GLY A 248 -8.48 -27.96 1.62
C GLY A 248 -7.47 -26.95 2.19
N LEU A 249 -7.69 -25.64 2.03
CA LEU A 249 -6.79 -24.61 2.53
C LEU A 249 -7.16 -24.22 3.96
N VAL A 250 -6.21 -24.36 4.88
CA VAL A 250 -6.34 -23.88 6.26
C VAL A 250 -5.74 -22.48 6.35
N LEU A 251 -6.60 -21.48 6.55
CA LEU A 251 -6.21 -20.08 6.68
C LEU A 251 -6.19 -19.67 8.16
N GLU A 252 -5.22 -18.84 8.53
CA GLU A 252 -5.13 -18.21 9.85
C GLU A 252 -5.67 -16.77 9.76
N ILE A 253 -6.58 -16.37 10.65
CA ILE A 253 -6.95 -14.96 10.78
C ILE A 253 -5.82 -14.25 11.53
N VAL A 254 -5.06 -13.42 10.83
CA VAL A 254 -3.89 -12.74 11.40
C VAL A 254 -4.32 -11.55 12.27
N SER A 255 -3.58 -11.30 13.35
CA SER A 255 -3.78 -10.11 14.18
C SER A 255 -3.31 -8.83 13.48
N ARG A 256 -3.88 -7.68 13.86
CA ARG A 256 -3.48 -6.36 13.36
C ARG A 256 -2.00 -6.05 13.58
N GLU A 257 -1.46 -6.46 14.74
CA GLU A 257 -0.02 -6.31 15.03
C GLU A 257 0.83 -7.11 14.04
N SER A 258 0.47 -8.38 13.84
CA SER A 258 1.20 -9.27 12.92
C SER A 258 1.13 -8.74 11.49
N GLU A 259 -0.02 -8.19 11.07
CA GLU A 259 -0.21 -7.56 9.77
C GLU A 259 0.76 -6.37 9.56
N ALA A 260 0.82 -5.45 10.53
CA ALA A 260 1.75 -4.31 10.50
C ALA A 260 3.22 -4.77 10.50
N ARG A 261 3.58 -5.76 11.32
CA ARG A 261 4.95 -6.31 11.36
C ARG A 261 5.34 -6.99 10.05
N LEU A 262 4.43 -7.76 9.45
CA LEU A 262 4.65 -8.43 8.16
C LEU A 262 4.80 -7.43 7.02
N ALA A 263 4.02 -6.34 7.01
CA ALA A 263 4.18 -5.25 6.05
C ALA A 263 5.59 -4.64 6.13
N VAL A 264 6.08 -4.36 7.34
CA VAL A 264 7.46 -3.87 7.57
C VAL A 264 8.50 -4.89 7.10
N SER A 265 8.34 -6.17 7.46
CA SER A 265 9.24 -7.25 7.03
C SER A 265 9.30 -7.38 5.50
N GLY A 266 8.18 -7.27 4.81
CA GLY A 266 8.09 -7.40 3.35
C GLY A 266 8.68 -6.21 2.58
N CYS A 267 8.59 -5.01 3.15
CA CYS A 267 9.08 -3.78 2.52
C CYS A 267 10.50 -3.40 2.92
N GLY A 268 11.10 -4.06 3.92
CA GLY A 268 12.31 -3.55 4.57
C GLY A 268 13.57 -3.43 3.71
N SER A 269 13.59 -4.05 2.53
CA SER A 269 14.64 -3.86 1.52
C SER A 269 14.53 -2.54 0.74
N LEU A 270 13.41 -1.83 0.85
CA LEU A 270 13.12 -0.57 0.15
C LEU A 270 13.33 0.67 1.00
N VAL A 271 13.53 0.52 2.32
CA VAL A 271 13.86 1.63 3.21
C VAL A 271 15.21 2.23 2.82
N ASP A 272 15.29 3.55 2.75
CA ASP A 272 16.53 4.27 2.45
C ASP A 272 17.54 4.05 3.59
N ARG A 273 18.73 3.55 3.23
CA ARG A 273 19.79 3.25 4.21
C ARG A 273 20.37 4.50 4.87
N SER A 274 20.18 5.67 4.27
CA SER A 274 20.60 6.96 4.83
C SER A 274 19.53 7.59 5.72
N ALA A 275 18.30 7.09 5.71
CA ALA A 275 17.22 7.62 6.51
C ALA A 275 17.45 7.35 8.00
N LYS A 276 17.02 8.31 8.82
CA LYS A 276 17.00 8.23 10.29
C LYS A 276 15.62 7.87 10.82
N GLY A 277 14.57 8.03 10.02
CA GLY A 277 13.23 7.60 10.35
C GLY A 277 12.39 7.38 9.10
N ALA A 278 11.36 6.55 9.22
CA ALA A 278 10.39 6.35 8.15
C ALA A 278 9.01 6.04 8.73
N VAL A 279 7.97 6.44 8.01
CA VAL A 279 6.61 5.94 8.23
C VAL A 279 6.28 4.97 7.12
N LEU A 280 6.09 3.71 7.49
CA LEU A 280 5.58 2.69 6.60
C LEU A 280 4.07 2.59 6.77
N PHE A 281 3.36 2.46 5.66
CA PHE A 281 1.92 2.23 5.69
C PHE A 281 1.45 1.23 4.63
N ASP A 282 0.47 0.41 4.97
CA ASP A 282 -0.26 -0.46 4.06
C ASP A 282 -1.70 0.01 3.97
N ILE A 283 -2.13 0.46 2.79
CA ILE A 283 -3.52 0.87 2.56
C ILE A 283 -4.28 -0.33 2.01
N GLY A 284 -4.95 -1.03 2.93
CA GLY A 284 -5.78 -2.19 2.65
C GLY A 284 -7.20 -1.82 2.20
N GLY A 285 -8.02 -2.86 2.02
CA GLY A 285 -9.44 -2.67 1.68
C GLY A 285 -10.31 -2.32 2.89
N GLY A 286 -10.09 -2.98 4.03
CA GLY A 286 -10.88 -2.79 5.25
C GLY A 286 -10.13 -2.04 6.36
N SER A 287 -8.80 -2.14 6.39
CA SER A 287 -7.93 -1.46 7.34
C SER A 287 -6.78 -0.75 6.63
N SER A 288 -6.09 0.10 7.38
CA SER A 288 -4.79 0.65 6.99
C SER A 288 -3.81 0.54 8.16
N GLU A 289 -2.71 -0.16 7.95
CA GLU A 289 -1.66 -0.32 8.95
C GLU A 289 -0.62 0.80 8.80
N ILE A 290 -0.16 1.35 9.92
CA ILE A 290 0.86 2.40 9.97
C ILE A 290 1.92 2.01 11.00
N ALA A 291 3.19 2.06 10.64
CA ALA A 291 4.32 1.77 11.51
C ALA A 291 5.39 2.86 11.40
N LEU A 292 5.80 3.39 12.56
CA LEU A 292 6.90 4.35 12.68
C LEU A 292 8.19 3.59 12.95
N LEU A 293 9.19 3.82 12.12
CA LEU A 293 10.49 3.18 12.19
C LEU A 293 11.57 4.18 12.63
N ASP A 294 12.22 3.92 13.77
CA ASP A 294 13.41 4.67 14.19
C ASP A 294 14.68 3.98 13.71
N LEU A 295 15.38 4.65 12.81
CA LEU A 295 16.55 4.13 12.11
C LEU A 295 17.84 4.84 12.55
N ARG A 296 17.79 5.71 13.57
CA ARG A 296 18.98 6.40 14.12
C ARG A 296 20.03 5.42 14.65
N GLY A 297 19.59 4.26 15.15
CA GLY A 297 20.46 3.15 15.58
C GLY A 297 21.12 2.35 14.44
N GLY A 298 20.90 2.75 13.18
CA GLY A 298 21.40 2.07 11.99
C GLY A 298 20.48 0.97 11.49
N TYR A 299 20.80 0.44 10.31
CA TYR A 299 19.99 -0.60 9.65
C TYR A 299 20.26 -1.99 10.23
N SER A 300 19.19 -2.72 10.59
CA SER A 300 19.28 -4.14 10.96
C SER A 300 18.59 -5.04 9.94
N ARG A 301 18.95 -6.34 9.94
CA ARG A 301 18.31 -7.35 9.08
C ARG A 301 16.84 -7.59 9.43
N ARG A 302 16.43 -7.27 10.66
CA ARG A 302 15.05 -7.45 11.12
C ARG A 302 14.43 -6.08 11.31
N LEU A 303 14.02 -5.45 10.21
CA LEU A 303 13.50 -4.09 10.24
C LEU A 303 12.32 -3.91 11.21
N SER A 304 11.52 -4.97 11.44
CA SER A 304 10.43 -4.96 12.41
C SER A 304 10.86 -4.68 13.87
N SER A 305 12.15 -4.79 14.20
CA SER A 305 12.68 -4.39 15.52
C SER A 305 12.88 -2.89 15.68
N HIS A 306 12.79 -2.13 14.58
CA HIS A 306 12.88 -0.67 14.58
C HIS A 306 11.51 0.01 14.72
N ILE A 307 10.43 -0.77 14.81
CA ILE A 307 9.08 -0.25 15.03
C ILE A 307 9.04 0.35 16.44
N VAL A 308 8.92 1.68 16.51
CA VAL A 308 8.77 2.42 17.79
C VAL A 308 7.31 2.67 18.15
N ALA A 309 6.43 2.70 17.14
CA ALA A 309 4.99 2.77 17.30
C ALA A 309 4.30 2.17 16.08
N TRP A 310 3.11 1.59 16.26
CA TRP A 310 2.27 1.11 15.17
C TRP A 310 0.79 1.23 15.52
N THR A 311 -0.05 1.32 14.49
CA THR A 311 -1.51 1.22 14.60
C THR A 311 -2.09 0.51 13.38
N SER A 312 -3.33 0.02 13.51
CA SER A 312 -4.14 -0.45 12.39
C SER A 312 -5.47 0.28 12.50
N LEU A 313 -5.67 1.22 11.57
CA LEU A 313 -6.90 1.99 11.48
C LEU A 313 -7.98 1.09 10.88
N PRO A 314 -9.19 1.03 11.42
CA PRO A 314 -10.32 0.29 10.85
C PRO A 314 -10.91 1.05 9.63
N VAL A 315 -10.04 1.59 8.79
CA VAL A 315 -10.35 2.35 7.58
C VAL A 315 -9.40 1.90 6.47
N GLY A 316 -9.98 1.22 5.49
CA GLY A 316 -9.35 0.95 4.19
C GLY A 316 -10.21 1.46 3.04
N VAL A 317 -9.73 1.30 1.80
CA VAL A 317 -10.33 1.91 0.61
C VAL A 317 -11.78 1.47 0.36
N VAL A 318 -12.14 0.22 0.69
CA VAL A 318 -13.51 -0.29 0.53
C VAL A 318 -14.40 0.34 1.58
N SER A 319 -14.00 0.27 2.85
CA SER A 319 -14.80 0.79 3.96
C SER A 319 -15.07 2.29 3.86
N LEU A 320 -14.07 3.08 3.42
CA LEU A 320 -14.19 4.51 3.28
C LEU A 320 -15.02 4.88 2.03
N ALA A 321 -14.84 4.17 0.92
CA ALA A 321 -15.66 4.36 -0.28
C ALA A 321 -17.14 4.02 -0.01
N GLU A 322 -17.44 2.98 0.75
CA GLU A 322 -18.83 2.62 1.11
C GLU A 322 -19.51 3.69 1.97
N ARG A 323 -18.78 4.32 2.91
CA ARG A 323 -19.32 5.39 3.75
C ARG A 323 -19.60 6.68 2.97
N HIS A 324 -18.81 6.96 1.93
CA HIS A 324 -18.81 8.24 1.21
C HIS A 324 -19.13 8.10 -0.29
N GLY A 325 -19.72 6.99 -0.71
CA GLY A 325 -20.19 6.74 -2.08
C GLY A 325 -19.12 6.28 -3.10
N GLY A 326 -17.88 6.77 -3.02
CA GLY A 326 -16.71 6.31 -3.82
C GLY A 326 -16.73 6.65 -5.32
N ARG A 327 -17.86 6.40 -5.99
CA ARG A 327 -18.10 6.74 -7.41
C ARG A 327 -18.10 8.26 -7.61
N ASP A 328 -18.99 8.97 -6.93
CA ASP A 328 -19.21 10.40 -7.10
C ASP A 328 -18.73 11.16 -5.87
N VAL A 329 -17.43 11.51 -5.86
CA VAL A 329 -16.79 12.19 -4.73
C VAL A 329 -16.52 13.64 -5.13
N SER A 330 -17.24 14.57 -4.49
CA SER A 330 -16.96 16.00 -4.64
C SER A 330 -15.69 16.40 -3.89
N ALA A 331 -15.10 17.55 -4.21
CA ALA A 331 -13.95 18.09 -3.48
C ALA A 331 -14.23 18.23 -1.96
N ALA A 332 -15.43 18.65 -1.58
CA ALA A 332 -15.83 18.76 -0.17
C ALA A 332 -15.92 17.38 0.51
N LEU A 333 -16.43 16.38 -0.21
CA LEU A 333 -16.51 15.01 0.32
C LEU A 333 -15.12 14.37 0.41
N PHE A 334 -14.22 14.67 -0.53
CA PHE A 334 -12.83 14.24 -0.48
C PHE A 334 -12.10 14.79 0.76
N GLU A 335 -12.26 16.08 1.06
CA GLU A 335 -11.73 16.66 2.31
C GLU A 335 -12.37 16.07 3.57
N THR A 336 -13.65 15.71 3.52
CA THR A 336 -14.33 14.99 4.62
C THR A 336 -13.71 13.61 4.85
N MET A 337 -13.45 12.85 3.77
CA MET A 337 -12.75 11.57 3.86
C MET A 337 -11.36 11.72 4.48
N ILE A 338 -10.62 12.77 4.10
CA ILE A 338 -9.30 13.07 4.68
C ILE A 338 -9.42 13.36 6.18
N GLY A 339 -10.37 14.22 6.57
CA GLY A 339 -10.61 14.57 7.97
C GLY A 339 -10.92 13.36 8.85
N GLU A 340 -11.77 12.45 8.38
CA GLU A 340 -12.10 11.20 9.08
C GLU A 340 -10.85 10.32 9.32
N VAL A 341 -9.98 10.21 8.33
CA VAL A 341 -8.73 9.43 8.47
C VAL A 341 -7.76 10.12 9.42
N ILE A 342 -7.65 11.46 9.35
CA ILE A 342 -6.82 12.25 10.27
C ILE A 342 -7.29 12.04 11.71
N GLU A 343 -8.59 12.10 11.99
CA GLU A 343 -9.15 11.84 13.33
C GLU A 343 -8.75 10.45 13.85
N GLY A 344 -8.80 9.43 12.99
CA GLY A 344 -8.32 8.09 13.31
C GLY A 344 -6.82 8.03 13.63
N ILE A 345 -6.01 8.79 12.90
CA ILE A 345 -4.56 8.91 13.15
C ILE A 345 -4.28 9.72 14.42
N GLU A 346 -5.07 10.73 14.75
CA GLU A 346 -4.87 11.53 15.96
C GLU A 346 -5.03 10.69 17.24
N GLY A 347 -5.88 9.66 17.21
CA GLY A 347 -6.02 8.65 18.27
C GLY A 347 -4.87 7.64 18.38
N PHE A 348 -3.90 7.65 17.46
CA PHE A 348 -2.77 6.73 17.47
C PHE A 348 -1.74 7.11 18.55
N ALA A 349 -1.71 6.33 19.63
CA ALA A 349 -0.70 6.44 20.67
C ALA A 349 0.72 6.22 20.11
N GLY A 350 1.59 7.23 20.27
CA GLY A 350 2.96 7.19 19.77
C GLY A 350 3.16 7.77 18.37
N ARG A 351 2.13 8.38 17.76
CA ARG A 351 2.24 9.06 16.45
C ARG A 351 3.34 10.13 16.38
N HIS A 352 3.71 10.69 17.52
CA HIS A 352 4.73 11.73 17.69
C HIS A 352 6.16 11.21 17.85
N ALA A 353 6.37 9.89 17.84
CA ALA A 353 7.66 9.28 18.16
C ALA A 353 8.81 9.72 17.23
N LEU A 354 8.49 10.27 16.05
CA LEU A 354 9.46 10.72 15.05
C LEU A 354 9.36 12.22 14.73
N ASP A 355 8.67 13.04 15.53
CA ASP A 355 8.40 14.46 15.22
C ASP A 355 9.65 15.27 14.88
N GLU A 356 10.78 14.99 15.55
CA GLU A 356 12.07 15.64 15.28
C GLU A 356 12.64 15.39 13.86
N LEU A 357 12.16 14.34 13.20
CA LEU A 357 12.62 13.92 11.87
C LEU A 357 11.64 14.30 10.76
N VAL A 358 10.35 14.46 11.08
CA VAL A 358 9.28 14.75 10.12
C VAL A 358 9.60 16.03 9.34
N GLY A 359 9.39 16.00 8.02
CA GLY A 359 9.73 17.09 7.10
C GLY A 359 11.23 17.25 6.76
N GLY A 360 12.13 16.55 7.46
CA GLY A 360 13.58 16.61 7.19
C GLY A 360 14.07 15.66 6.09
N ASP A 361 15.28 15.91 5.57
CA ASP A 361 15.88 15.17 4.44
C ASP A 361 16.16 13.68 4.73
N ASN A 362 16.27 13.30 6.02
CA ASN A 362 16.53 11.93 6.46
C ASN A 362 15.25 11.18 6.88
N PHE A 363 14.09 11.67 6.47
CA PHE A 363 12.79 11.07 6.76
C PHE A 363 12.02 10.82 5.46
N HIS A 364 11.40 9.65 5.34
CA HIS A 364 10.58 9.34 4.18
C HIS A 364 9.34 8.52 4.50
N LEU A 365 8.38 8.59 3.59
CA LEU A 365 7.22 7.70 3.58
C LEU A 365 7.53 6.44 2.76
N LEU A 366 6.97 5.30 3.16
CA LEU A 366 7.04 4.03 2.43
C LEU A 366 5.65 3.40 2.39
N GLY A 367 4.97 3.58 1.27
CA GLY A 367 3.64 3.03 1.07
C GLY A 367 3.67 1.68 0.38
N THR A 368 2.75 0.79 0.74
CA THR A 368 2.50 -0.46 0.01
C THR A 368 1.02 -0.64 -0.37
N SER A 369 0.74 -1.73 -1.10
CA SER A 369 -0.56 -2.18 -1.57
C SER A 369 -1.13 -1.38 -2.74
N GLY A 370 -2.41 -1.61 -3.04
CA GLY A 370 -3.04 -1.25 -4.31
C GLY A 370 -3.06 0.25 -4.59
N THR A 371 -3.25 1.08 -3.56
CA THR A 371 -3.37 2.54 -3.72
C THR A 371 -2.11 3.15 -4.31
N VAL A 372 -0.98 3.05 -3.59
CA VAL A 372 0.29 3.68 -4.02
C VAL A 372 0.86 3.06 -5.28
N THR A 373 0.67 1.76 -5.50
CA THR A 373 1.09 1.10 -6.74
C THR A 373 0.26 1.53 -7.96
N THR A 374 -1.03 1.78 -7.76
CA THR A 374 -1.89 2.36 -8.80
C THR A 374 -1.45 3.79 -9.14
N LEU A 375 -1.23 4.61 -8.11
CA LEU A 375 -0.74 5.98 -8.28
C LEU A 375 0.59 6.03 -9.03
N ALA A 376 1.55 5.16 -8.67
CA ALA A 376 2.80 5.02 -9.40
C ALA A 376 2.59 4.67 -10.88
N GLY A 377 1.70 3.73 -11.18
CA GLY A 377 1.37 3.37 -12.57
C GLY A 377 0.78 4.53 -13.37
N VAL A 378 -0.09 5.34 -12.73
CA VAL A 378 -0.66 6.55 -13.35
C VAL A 378 0.41 7.63 -13.53
N HIS A 379 1.27 7.85 -12.55
CA HIS A 379 2.38 8.80 -12.64
C HIS A 379 3.32 8.46 -13.80
N LEU A 380 3.66 7.18 -13.96
CA LEU A 380 4.50 6.68 -15.05
C LEU A 380 3.78 6.61 -16.41
N GLY A 381 2.47 6.87 -16.47
CA GLY A 381 1.69 6.80 -17.70
C GLY A 381 1.65 5.40 -18.33
N LEU A 382 1.65 4.35 -17.52
CA LEU A 382 1.75 2.98 -18.03
C LEU A 382 0.45 2.55 -18.76
N GLU A 383 0.59 2.02 -19.97
CA GLU A 383 -0.49 1.38 -20.73
C GLU A 383 -0.95 0.06 -20.10
N ARG A 384 -0.08 -0.55 -19.30
CA ARG A 384 -0.37 -1.75 -18.50
C ARG A 384 0.53 -1.76 -17.28
N TYR A 385 -0.03 -2.14 -16.14
CA TYR A 385 0.73 -2.27 -14.90
C TYR A 385 1.98 -3.15 -15.07
N ASP A 386 3.16 -2.60 -14.76
CA ASP A 386 4.45 -3.30 -14.74
C ASP A 386 5.14 -3.12 -13.39
N ARG A 387 5.11 -4.19 -12.59
CA ARG A 387 5.74 -4.25 -11.26
C ARG A 387 7.21 -3.83 -11.27
N ARG A 388 7.96 -4.11 -12.34
CA ARG A 388 9.41 -3.82 -12.40
C ARG A 388 9.70 -2.32 -12.45
N GLN A 389 8.74 -1.52 -12.90
CA GLN A 389 8.85 -0.07 -12.98
C GLN A 389 8.25 0.60 -11.73
N VAL A 390 7.26 -0.03 -11.11
CA VAL A 390 6.55 0.50 -9.93
C VAL A 390 7.27 0.21 -8.61
N ASP A 391 7.78 -1.01 -8.43
CA ASP A 391 8.38 -1.44 -7.17
C ASP A 391 9.69 -0.70 -6.88
N GLY A 392 9.70 0.06 -5.78
CA GLY A 392 10.83 0.91 -5.41
C GLY A 392 10.89 2.22 -6.20
N LEU A 393 9.82 2.68 -6.82
CA LEU A 393 9.73 4.03 -7.36
C LEU A 393 9.78 5.06 -6.22
N TRP A 394 10.51 6.15 -6.42
CA TRP A 394 10.42 7.35 -5.60
C TRP A 394 9.47 8.34 -6.27
N LEU A 395 8.60 8.96 -5.49
CA LEU A 395 7.76 10.08 -5.89
C LEU A 395 8.07 11.25 -4.95
N ASP A 396 8.27 12.43 -5.51
CA ASP A 396 8.44 13.65 -4.72
C ASP A 396 7.06 14.15 -4.24
N ASP A 397 7.05 14.89 -3.13
CA ASP A 397 5.81 15.40 -2.53
C ASP A 397 4.95 16.19 -3.53
N ALA A 398 5.58 17.04 -4.35
CA ALA A 398 4.90 17.81 -5.38
C ALA A 398 4.21 16.90 -6.43
N ASP A 399 4.88 15.82 -6.85
CA ASP A 399 4.34 14.87 -7.83
C ASP A 399 3.12 14.15 -7.27
N VAL A 400 3.16 13.75 -5.99
CA VAL A 400 2.04 13.07 -5.33
C VAL A 400 0.86 14.05 -5.17
N THR A 401 1.12 15.30 -4.80
CA THR A 401 0.09 16.35 -4.68
C THR A 401 -0.60 16.60 -6.02
N GLU A 402 0.17 16.82 -7.10
CA GLU A 402 -0.39 17.02 -8.43
C GLU A 402 -1.19 15.79 -8.90
N LEU A 403 -0.65 14.60 -8.67
CA LEU A 403 -1.27 13.34 -9.06
C LEU A 403 -2.62 13.12 -8.37
N VAL A 404 -2.68 13.33 -7.05
CA VAL A 404 -3.92 13.21 -6.26
C VAL A 404 -4.95 14.23 -6.74
N ALA A 405 -4.55 15.50 -6.92
CA ALA A 405 -5.45 16.55 -7.42
C ALA A 405 -6.00 16.22 -8.82
N ARG A 406 -5.14 15.71 -9.72
CA ARG A 406 -5.53 15.29 -11.07
C ARG A 406 -6.55 14.16 -11.05
N ILE A 407 -6.31 13.11 -10.25
CA ILE A 407 -7.23 11.96 -10.15
C ILE A 407 -8.55 12.36 -9.48
N ALA A 408 -8.50 13.24 -8.47
CA ALA A 408 -9.70 13.79 -7.84
C ALA A 408 -10.53 14.66 -8.81
N GLY A 409 -9.88 15.28 -9.81
CA GLY A 409 -10.55 16.02 -10.87
C GLY A 409 -11.16 15.15 -11.99
N TRP A 410 -10.83 13.86 -12.05
CA TRP A 410 -11.38 12.95 -13.06
C TRP A 410 -12.82 12.53 -12.75
N SER A 411 -13.64 12.49 -13.80
CA SER A 411 -14.91 11.77 -13.80
C SER A 411 -14.71 10.29 -13.49
N PHE A 412 -15.80 9.61 -13.13
CA PHE A 412 -15.75 8.18 -12.92
C PHE A 412 -15.33 7.45 -14.20
N GLU A 413 -15.85 7.87 -15.36
CA GLU A 413 -15.55 7.28 -16.66
C GLU A 413 -14.07 7.45 -17.04
N GLU A 414 -13.45 8.59 -16.74
CA GLU A 414 -12.01 8.80 -16.94
C GLU A 414 -11.17 7.90 -16.03
N ARG A 415 -11.59 7.71 -14.77
CA ARG A 415 -10.94 6.75 -13.86
C ARG A 415 -11.06 5.32 -14.39
N VAL A 416 -12.22 4.92 -14.90
CA VAL A 416 -12.43 3.59 -15.51
C VAL A 416 -11.55 3.41 -16.75
N ALA A 417 -11.41 4.46 -17.58
CA ALA A 417 -10.64 4.42 -18.81
C ALA A 417 -9.11 4.36 -18.58
N ASN A 418 -8.64 4.77 -17.39
CA ASN A 418 -7.21 4.71 -17.08
C ASN A 418 -6.73 3.25 -16.94
N PRO A 419 -5.68 2.82 -17.68
CA PRO A 419 -5.25 1.41 -17.69
C PRO A 419 -4.73 0.87 -16.36
N CYS A 420 -4.24 1.75 -15.47
CA CYS A 420 -3.74 1.35 -14.16
C CYS A 420 -4.82 1.33 -13.08
N ILE A 421 -5.92 2.07 -13.27
CA ILE A 421 -7.06 2.09 -12.33
C ILE A 421 -8.08 1.02 -12.74
N GLY A 422 -8.64 1.14 -13.95
CA GLY A 422 -9.66 0.23 -14.47
C GLY A 422 -10.99 0.26 -13.72
N SER A 423 -11.96 -0.51 -14.23
CA SER A 423 -13.31 -0.59 -13.65
C SER A 423 -13.34 -1.08 -12.21
N ASP A 424 -12.46 -2.02 -11.87
CA ASP A 424 -12.51 -2.71 -10.57
C ASP A 424 -12.00 -1.86 -9.40
N ARG A 425 -11.34 -0.72 -9.67
CA ARG A 425 -10.81 0.20 -8.66
C ARG A 425 -11.28 1.64 -8.82
N ALA A 426 -11.99 1.99 -9.89
CA ALA A 426 -12.42 3.36 -10.15
C ALA A 426 -13.28 3.94 -9.01
N ASP A 427 -14.09 3.10 -8.36
CA ASP A 427 -14.92 3.43 -7.20
C ASP A 427 -14.13 3.54 -5.88
N LEU A 428 -12.90 3.01 -5.83
CA LEU A 428 -12.08 2.94 -4.62
C LEU A 428 -10.88 3.90 -4.63
N VAL A 429 -10.44 4.34 -5.80
CA VAL A 429 -9.18 5.09 -5.95
C VAL A 429 -9.17 6.40 -5.18
N LEU A 430 -10.29 7.11 -5.10
CA LEU A 430 -10.39 8.38 -4.36
C LEU A 430 -10.34 8.17 -2.85
N ALA A 431 -10.95 7.11 -2.33
CA ALA A 431 -10.79 6.73 -0.92
C ALA A 431 -9.32 6.42 -0.59
N GLY A 432 -8.62 5.71 -1.49
CA GLY A 432 -7.17 5.48 -1.35
C GLY A 432 -6.36 6.77 -1.35
N CYS A 433 -6.68 7.71 -2.25
CA CYS A 433 -6.03 9.02 -2.29
C CYS A 433 -6.27 9.81 -0.99
N ALA A 434 -7.49 9.78 -0.43
CA ALA A 434 -7.81 10.45 0.82
C ALA A 434 -7.02 9.88 2.01
N ILE A 435 -6.89 8.55 2.09
CA ILE A 435 -6.08 7.89 3.14
C ILE A 435 -4.61 8.29 3.00
N LEU A 436 -4.05 8.24 1.78
CA LEU A 436 -2.68 8.66 1.53
C LEU A 436 -2.45 10.14 1.92
N GLU A 437 -3.37 11.01 1.53
CA GLU A 437 -3.28 12.44 1.80
C GLU A 437 -3.37 12.74 3.30
N ALA A 438 -4.23 12.05 4.05
CA ALA A 438 -4.26 12.13 5.50
C ALA A 438 -2.91 11.76 6.14
N ILE A 439 -2.30 10.65 5.69
CA ILE A 439 -0.98 10.21 6.17
C ILE A 439 0.08 11.27 5.86
N ARG A 440 0.08 11.85 4.65
CA ARG A 440 1.03 12.90 4.24
C ARG A 440 0.86 14.19 5.05
N ARG A 441 -0.37 14.56 5.41
CA ARG A 441 -0.65 15.73 6.25
C ARG A 441 -0.19 15.53 7.69
N VAL A 442 -0.31 14.32 8.24
CA VAL A 442 0.16 14.02 9.61
C VAL A 442 1.68 13.87 9.66
N TRP A 443 2.29 13.20 8.68
CA TRP A 443 3.74 13.03 8.59
C TRP A 443 4.30 13.59 7.27
N PRO A 444 4.41 14.92 7.14
CA PRO A 444 5.02 15.54 5.98
C PRO A 444 6.40 14.96 5.64
N SER A 445 6.61 14.69 4.36
CA SER A 445 7.89 14.21 3.85
C SER A 445 8.08 14.67 2.42
N GLN A 446 9.32 14.98 2.05
CA GLN A 446 9.68 15.35 0.68
C GLN A 446 9.53 14.18 -0.30
N ARG A 447 9.57 12.93 0.17
CA ARG A 447 9.63 11.74 -0.69
C ARG A 447 8.76 10.59 -0.18
N LEU A 448 8.03 9.97 -1.11
CA LEU A 448 7.28 8.74 -0.92
C LEU A 448 7.93 7.62 -1.74
N ARG A 449 8.26 6.51 -1.07
CA ARG A 449 8.69 5.28 -1.73
C ARG A 449 7.51 4.35 -1.94
N VAL A 450 7.38 3.80 -3.14
CA VAL A 450 6.33 2.85 -3.50
C VAL A 450 6.85 1.43 -3.39
N ALA A 451 6.13 0.57 -2.68
CA ALA A 451 6.40 -0.86 -2.60
C ALA A 451 5.29 -1.65 -3.29
N ASP A 452 5.65 -2.50 -4.25
CA ASP A 452 4.78 -3.59 -4.73
C ASP A 452 5.16 -4.89 -4.01
N ARG A 453 5.39 -4.76 -2.70
CA ARG A 453 5.76 -5.83 -1.75
C ARG A 453 5.07 -5.53 -0.44
N GLY A 454 4.62 -6.54 0.29
CA GLY A 454 3.94 -6.32 1.57
C GLY A 454 3.86 -7.61 2.37
N LEU A 455 2.65 -7.91 2.88
CA LEU A 455 2.40 -9.06 3.75
C LEU A 455 2.95 -10.38 3.18
N ARG A 456 2.71 -10.67 1.89
CA ARG A 456 3.17 -11.92 1.25
C ARG A 456 4.68 -12.04 1.23
N GLU A 457 5.37 -10.98 0.83
CA GLU A 457 6.84 -10.94 0.85
C GLU A 457 7.38 -11.03 2.29
N GLY A 458 6.68 -10.45 3.27
CA GLY A 458 6.96 -10.63 4.70
C GLY A 458 6.86 -12.09 5.13
N LEU A 459 5.74 -12.76 4.82
CA LEU A 459 5.51 -14.19 5.11
C LEU A 459 6.57 -15.08 4.49
N LEU A 460 6.89 -14.88 3.21
CA LEU A 460 7.94 -15.63 2.52
C LEU A 460 9.30 -15.42 3.20
N THR A 461 9.63 -14.18 3.52
CA THR A 461 10.90 -13.84 4.16
C THR A 461 11.01 -14.48 5.54
N GLU A 462 9.97 -14.39 6.37
CA GLU A 462 9.98 -14.99 7.71
C GLU A 462 10.11 -16.51 7.66
N MET A 463 9.37 -17.20 6.78
CA MET A 463 9.51 -18.65 6.61
C MET A 463 10.93 -19.04 6.17
N MET A 464 11.47 -18.37 5.15
CA MET A 464 12.81 -18.64 4.64
C MET A 464 13.91 -18.34 5.68
N VAL A 465 13.76 -17.28 6.48
CA VAL A 465 14.66 -16.99 7.61
C VAL A 465 14.57 -18.09 8.66
N ALA A 466 13.36 -18.51 9.04
CA ALA A 466 13.12 -19.51 10.07
C ALA A 466 13.72 -20.87 9.69
N ASP A 467 13.59 -21.26 8.42
CA ASP A 467 14.18 -22.49 7.88
C ASP A 467 15.69 -22.39 7.60
N GLY A 468 16.27 -21.19 7.75
CA GLY A 468 17.71 -20.99 7.62
C GLY A 468 18.22 -21.14 6.19
N VAL A 469 17.37 -20.98 5.16
CA VAL A 469 17.74 -21.22 3.75
C VAL A 469 18.85 -20.31 3.23
N TRP A 470 19.14 -19.23 3.94
CA TRP A 470 20.22 -18.27 3.63
C TRP A 470 21.43 -18.38 4.57
N ARG A 471 21.47 -19.36 5.48
CA ARG A 471 22.67 -19.64 6.30
C ARG A 471 23.67 -20.44 5.46
N LYS A 472 24.94 -19.99 5.41
CA LYS A 472 26.00 -20.75 4.74
C LYS A 472 26.13 -22.14 5.38
N GLY A 473 25.97 -23.20 4.58
CA GLY A 473 26.21 -24.59 5.00
C GLY A 473 25.09 -25.30 5.76
N ALA A 474 23.84 -24.81 5.75
CA ALA A 474 22.74 -25.50 6.42
C ALA A 474 22.20 -26.67 5.57
N PRO A 475 22.13 -27.92 6.10
CA PRO A 475 21.34 -28.97 5.47
C PRO A 475 19.86 -28.59 5.54
N LEU A 476 19.15 -28.69 4.43
CA LEU A 476 17.69 -28.53 4.39
C LEU A 476 17.06 -29.56 5.35
N ARG A 477 16.51 -29.10 6.48
CA ARG A 477 15.76 -29.98 7.38
C ARG A 477 14.48 -30.42 6.67
N GLN A 478 14.41 -31.68 6.25
CA GLN A 478 13.13 -32.33 5.95
C GLN A 478 12.32 -32.39 7.25
N LYS A 479 11.23 -31.61 7.34
CA LYS A 479 10.21 -31.83 8.37
C LYS A 479 9.35 -33.00 7.91
N ALA A 480 9.33 -34.06 8.72
CA ALA A 480 8.34 -35.12 8.62
C ALA A 480 6.95 -34.51 8.89
N MET A 481 6.00 -34.75 7.99
CA MET A 481 4.59 -34.50 8.25
C MET A 481 4.12 -35.47 9.35
N ALA A 482 3.59 -34.92 10.43
CA ALA A 482 2.77 -35.60 11.42
C ALA A 482 1.47 -34.81 11.55
#